data_AF-A0A813FID6-F1
#
_entry.id   AF-A0A813FID6-F1
#
_cell.length_a   1.000
_cell.length_b   1.000
_cell.length_c   1.000
_cell.angle_alpha   90.00
_cell.angle_beta   90.00
_cell.angle_gamma   90.00
#
_symmetry.space_group_name_H-M   'P 1'
#
loop_
_entity.id
_entity.type
_entity.pdbx_description
1 polymer ?
#
loop_
_entity_poly.entity_id
_entity_poly.type
_entity_poly.pdbx_seq_one_letter_code
_entity_poly.pdbx_strand_id
1 'polypeptide(L)'
;MRSEIGKMTLDKTFEERDTMNQAIVKVVNGAAQAWGIQVLRYEIRDIIPPPSIKQAMEMEAEAERRRRAEVLQSEGDRQSEVNLAQGKMQSAQLQAKGEAEAIRERARATAEGIRLLSSAISESKAGDKAVALRVAEQYVAAWKEMARKSNTIIVPANPSDASGMVATAMSIFKQVGGGIESYGSSDIPSADGRNASPGDAMPSETDDGDSAEQRSSSS
;
A
#
# COMPACT_ATOMS: atom_id res chain seq x y z
N MET A 1 -40.32 -34.63 32.29
CA MET A 1 -40.31 -34.06 30.92
C MET A 1 -40.16 -32.55 30.91
N ARG A 2 -41.14 -31.75 31.39
CA ARG A 2 -41.07 -30.28 31.42
C ARG A 2 -39.80 -29.72 32.10
N SER A 3 -39.39 -30.36 33.20
CA SER A 3 -38.19 -29.97 33.97
C SER A 3 -36.87 -30.18 33.21
N GLU A 4 -36.78 -31.19 32.33
CA GLU A 4 -35.55 -31.41 31.53
C GLU A 4 -35.50 -30.48 30.32
N ILE A 5 -36.64 -30.24 29.66
CA ILE A 5 -36.73 -29.29 28.53
C ILE A 5 -36.37 -27.87 28.97
N GLY A 6 -36.71 -27.47 30.21
CA GLY A 6 -36.42 -26.14 30.73
C GLY A 6 -34.95 -25.89 31.09
N LYS A 7 -34.09 -26.92 31.14
CA LYS A 7 -32.65 -26.77 31.44
C LYS A 7 -31.79 -26.54 30.20
N MET A 8 -32.34 -26.78 29.01
CA MET A 8 -31.63 -26.67 27.74
C MET A 8 -32.06 -25.40 27.00
N THR A 9 -31.15 -24.78 26.24
CA THR A 9 -31.50 -23.67 25.35
C THR A 9 -32.28 -24.19 24.14
N LEU A 10 -33.08 -23.30 23.52
CA LEU A 10 -33.91 -23.65 22.37
C LEU A 10 -33.07 -24.17 21.19
N ASP A 11 -31.93 -23.54 20.91
CA ASP A 11 -31.03 -23.97 19.83
C ASP A 11 -30.42 -25.34 20.10
N LYS A 12 -29.95 -25.58 21.33
CA LYS A 12 -29.44 -26.91 21.73
C LYS A 12 -30.51 -28.00 21.66
N THR A 13 -31.76 -27.63 21.88
CA THR A 13 -32.90 -28.56 21.72
C THR A 13 -33.11 -28.95 20.26
N PHE A 14 -32.78 -28.07 19.31
CA PHE A 14 -32.84 -28.36 17.88
C PHE A 14 -31.60 -29.09 17.37
N GLU A 15 -30.41 -28.72 17.84
CA GLU A 15 -29.13 -29.32 17.43
C GLU A 15 -28.89 -30.71 18.04
N GLU A 16 -29.27 -30.94 19.29
CA GLU A 16 -28.93 -32.14 20.07
C GLU A 16 -30.17 -32.97 20.45
N ARG A 17 -31.03 -33.29 19.48
CA ARG A 17 -32.26 -34.09 19.73
C ARG A 17 -31.98 -35.45 20.38
N ASP A 18 -30.89 -36.11 20.00
CA ASP A 18 -30.52 -37.42 20.55
C ASP A 18 -30.12 -37.35 22.03
N THR A 19 -29.37 -36.31 22.41
CA THR A 19 -29.00 -36.05 23.81
C THR A 19 -30.24 -35.82 24.66
N MET A 20 -31.21 -35.06 24.14
CA MET A 20 -32.49 -34.84 24.82
C MET A 20 -33.31 -36.13 24.95
N ASN A 21 -33.40 -36.93 23.88
CA ASN A 21 -34.11 -38.21 23.90
C ASN A 21 -33.56 -39.14 24.99
N GLN A 22 -32.23 -39.25 25.10
CA GLN A 22 -31.58 -40.07 26.12
C GLN A 22 -31.84 -39.54 27.54
N ALA A 23 -31.75 -38.22 27.74
CA ALA A 23 -32.03 -37.59 29.03
C ALA A 23 -33.47 -37.85 29.48
N ILE A 24 -34.44 -37.76 28.56
CA ILE A 24 -35.85 -38.03 28.84
C ILE A 24 -36.07 -39.51 29.19
N VAL A 25 -35.50 -40.45 28.41
CA VAL A 25 -35.61 -41.89 28.69
C VAL A 25 -35.06 -42.21 30.09
N LYS A 26 -33.93 -41.64 30.47
CA LYS A 26 -33.31 -41.85 31.78
C LYS A 26 -34.23 -41.43 32.93
N VAL A 27 -34.81 -40.23 32.84
CA VAL A 27 -35.71 -39.69 33.89
C VAL A 27 -37.01 -40.49 33.96
N VAL A 28 -37.59 -40.85 32.82
CA VAL A 28 -38.86 -41.60 32.76
C VAL A 28 -38.67 -43.02 33.30
N ASN A 29 -37.58 -43.71 32.94
CA ASN A 29 -37.31 -45.06 33.45
C ASN A 29 -37.09 -45.07 34.97
N GLY A 30 -36.50 -44.02 35.56
CA GLY A 30 -36.36 -43.91 37.01
C GLY A 30 -37.71 -43.92 37.76
N ALA A 31 -38.75 -43.32 37.17
CA ALA A 31 -40.10 -43.36 37.75
C ALA A 31 -40.89 -44.63 37.36
N ALA A 32 -40.74 -45.10 36.11
CA ALA A 32 -41.46 -46.25 35.58
C ALA A 32 -41.05 -47.59 36.22
N GLN A 33 -39.85 -47.65 36.81
CA GLN A 33 -39.34 -48.84 37.49
C GLN A 33 -40.22 -49.28 38.67
N ALA A 34 -40.85 -48.34 39.39
CA ALA A 34 -41.80 -48.65 40.47
C ALA A 34 -43.06 -49.38 39.98
N TRP A 35 -43.38 -49.26 38.69
CA TRP A 35 -44.55 -49.88 38.05
C TRP A 35 -44.18 -51.10 37.21
N GLY A 36 -42.89 -51.49 37.18
CA GLY A 36 -42.41 -52.61 36.36
C GLY A 36 -42.44 -52.35 34.85
N ILE A 37 -42.50 -51.09 34.43
CA ILE A 37 -42.54 -50.69 33.02
C ILE A 37 -41.16 -50.20 32.59
N GLN A 38 -40.68 -50.65 31.43
CA GLN A 38 -39.43 -50.18 30.83
C GLN A 38 -39.71 -49.45 29.51
N VAL A 39 -39.28 -48.19 29.44
CA VAL A 39 -39.31 -47.39 28.22
C VAL A 39 -38.04 -47.63 27.42
N LEU A 40 -38.18 -48.16 26.21
CA LEU A 40 -37.05 -48.54 25.34
C LEU A 40 -36.52 -47.36 24.51
N ARG A 41 -37.41 -46.51 23.99
CA ARG A 41 -37.06 -45.37 23.13
C ARG A 41 -38.07 -44.25 23.29
N TYR A 42 -37.57 -43.04 23.23
CA TYR A 42 -38.35 -41.82 23.18
C TYR A 42 -37.91 -41.02 21.96
N GLU A 43 -38.86 -40.47 21.21
CA GLU A 43 -38.58 -39.60 20.07
C GLU A 43 -39.46 -38.36 20.13
N ILE A 44 -38.81 -37.21 19.96
CA ILE A 44 -39.48 -35.94 19.78
C ILE A 44 -39.88 -35.83 18.30
N ARG A 45 -41.19 -35.70 18.05
CA ARG A 45 -41.71 -35.42 16.70
C ARG A 45 -41.46 -33.96 16.30
N ASP A 46 -42.30 -33.07 16.82
CA ASP A 46 -42.33 -31.67 16.42
C ASP A 46 -42.25 -30.75 17.63
N ILE A 47 -41.40 -29.72 17.52
CA ILE A 47 -41.34 -28.61 18.45
C ILE A 47 -41.81 -27.39 17.67
N ILE A 48 -42.94 -26.82 18.08
CA ILE A 48 -43.53 -25.67 17.42
C ILE A 48 -43.29 -24.45 18.30
N PRO A 49 -42.23 -23.65 18.05
CA PRO A 49 -42.05 -22.40 18.77
C PRO A 49 -43.13 -21.38 18.36
N PRO A 50 -43.54 -20.52 19.30
CA PRO A 50 -44.50 -19.46 19.01
C PRO A 50 -43.93 -18.46 17.99
N PRO A 51 -44.78 -17.77 17.22
CA PRO A 51 -44.35 -16.91 16.11
C PRO A 51 -43.41 -15.77 16.54
N SER A 52 -43.55 -15.24 17.75
CA SER A 52 -42.67 -14.21 18.29
C SER A 52 -41.22 -14.67 18.44
N ILE A 53 -41.00 -15.92 18.87
CA ILE A 53 -39.66 -16.49 19.03
C ILE A 53 -39.05 -16.81 17.68
N LYS A 54 -39.84 -17.33 16.74
CA LYS A 54 -39.37 -17.57 15.36
C LYS A 54 -38.84 -16.30 14.70
N GLN A 55 -39.59 -15.20 14.80
CA GLN A 55 -39.16 -13.90 14.26
C GLN A 55 -37.89 -13.38 14.93
N ALA A 56 -37.77 -13.52 16.25
CA ALA A 56 -36.56 -13.13 16.97
C ALA A 56 -35.34 -13.95 16.52
N MET A 57 -35.49 -15.27 16.37
CA MET A 57 -34.43 -16.15 15.88
C MET A 57 -34.03 -15.83 14.43
N GLU A 58 -35.00 -15.54 13.56
CA GLU A 58 -34.74 -15.14 12.17
C GLU A 58 -33.95 -13.82 12.12
N MET A 59 -34.35 -12.83 12.93
CA MET A 59 -33.66 -11.55 13.03
C MET A 59 -32.24 -11.69 13.59
N GLU A 60 -32.04 -12.54 14.61
CA GLU A 60 -30.72 -12.83 15.16
C GLU A 60 -29.82 -13.54 14.13
N ALA A 61 -30.35 -14.55 13.44
CA ALA A 61 -29.62 -15.28 12.40
C ALA A 61 -29.25 -14.36 11.22
N GLU A 62 -30.14 -13.45 10.83
CA GLU A 62 -29.87 -12.47 9.78
C GLU A 62 -28.81 -11.45 10.23
N ALA A 63 -28.90 -10.94 11.46
CA ALA A 63 -27.92 -10.03 12.03
C ALA A 63 -26.52 -10.67 12.11
N GLU A 64 -26.43 -11.92 12.57
CA GLU A 64 -25.17 -12.66 12.64
C GLU A 64 -24.60 -12.94 11.25
N ARG A 65 -25.43 -13.34 10.29
CA ARG A 65 -24.99 -13.50 8.89
C ARG A 65 -24.48 -12.18 8.31
N ARG A 66 -25.19 -11.07 8.54
CA ARG A 66 -24.80 -9.75 8.07
C ARG A 66 -23.48 -9.30 8.68
N ARG A 67 -23.31 -9.49 9.99
CA ARG A 67 -22.06 -9.22 10.71
C ARG A 67 -20.90 -10.01 10.12
N ARG A 68 -21.08 -11.32 9.91
CA ARG A 68 -20.04 -12.17 9.31
C ARG A 68 -19.70 -11.74 7.88
N ALA A 69 -20.70 -11.37 7.08
CA ALA A 69 -20.48 -10.87 5.73
C ALA A 69 -19.69 -9.54 5.73
N GLU A 70 -20.04 -8.62 6.62
CA GLU A 70 -19.36 -7.32 6.75
C GLU A 70 -17.91 -7.46 7.21
N VAL A 71 -17.64 -8.33 8.19
CA VAL A 71 -16.27 -8.64 8.63
C VAL A 71 -15.46 -9.23 7.48
N LEU A 72 -16.00 -10.23 6.78
CA LEU A 72 -15.32 -10.88 5.66
C LEU A 72 -15.04 -9.90 4.52
N GLN A 73 -15.98 -9.00 4.24
CA GLN A 73 -15.81 -7.96 3.22
C GLN A 73 -14.70 -6.97 3.63
N SER A 74 -14.73 -6.48 4.86
CA SER A 74 -13.70 -5.56 5.38
C SER A 74 -12.30 -6.20 5.37
N GLU A 75 -12.20 -7.48 5.74
CA GLU A 75 -10.95 -8.23 5.66
C GLU A 75 -10.49 -8.42 4.21
N GLY A 76 -11.41 -8.71 3.29
CA GLY A 76 -11.14 -8.82 1.87
C GLY A 76 -10.62 -7.50 1.27
N ASP A 77 -11.26 -6.39 1.61
CA ASP A 77 -10.88 -5.04 1.15
C ASP A 77 -9.49 -4.67 1.68
N ARG A 78 -9.24 -4.86 2.98
CA ARG A 78 -7.92 -4.64 3.59
C ARG A 78 -6.85 -5.49 2.90
N GLN A 79 -7.11 -6.77 2.66
CA GLN A 79 -6.13 -7.65 2.03
C GLN A 79 -5.87 -7.26 0.56
N SER A 80 -6.93 -6.84 -0.15
CA SER A 80 -6.83 -6.35 -1.53
C SER A 80 -5.95 -5.10 -1.61
N GLU A 81 -6.15 -4.13 -0.72
CA GLU A 81 -5.35 -2.91 -0.67
C GLU A 81 -3.88 -3.19 -0.38
N VAL A 82 -3.59 -4.08 0.57
CA VAL A 82 -2.22 -4.51 0.88
C VAL A 82 -1.57 -5.18 -0.31
N ASN A 83 -2.27 -6.09 -0.99
CA ASN A 83 -1.76 -6.78 -2.18
C ASN A 83 -1.47 -5.79 -3.31
N LEU A 84 -2.35 -4.81 -3.53
CA LEU A 84 -2.16 -3.77 -4.54
C LEU A 84 -0.95 -2.89 -4.22
N ALA A 85 -0.81 -2.45 -2.97
CA ALA A 85 0.31 -1.63 -2.53
C ALA A 85 1.63 -2.40 -2.66
N GLN A 86 1.66 -3.67 -2.26
CA GLN A 86 2.82 -4.53 -2.38
C GLN A 86 3.19 -4.80 -3.84
N GLY A 87 2.19 -5.07 -4.70
CA GLY A 87 2.40 -5.23 -6.14
C GLY A 87 2.99 -3.97 -6.78
N LYS A 88 2.49 -2.78 -6.44
CA LYS A 88 3.04 -1.50 -6.91
C LYS A 88 4.48 -1.29 -6.45
N MET A 89 4.77 -1.54 -5.17
CA MET A 89 6.14 -1.44 -4.63
C MET A 89 7.10 -2.39 -5.34
N GLN A 90 6.72 -3.65 -5.50
CA GLN A 90 7.54 -4.66 -6.17
C GLN A 90 7.77 -4.32 -7.64
N SER A 91 6.72 -3.90 -8.36
CA SER A 91 6.83 -3.48 -9.76
C SER A 91 7.78 -2.30 -9.90
N ALA A 92 7.66 -1.27 -9.06
CA ALA A 92 8.55 -0.10 -9.08
C ALA A 92 10.00 -0.49 -8.78
N GLN A 93 10.23 -1.40 -7.82
CA GLN A 93 11.56 -1.89 -7.50
C GLN A 93 12.18 -2.68 -8.66
N LEU A 94 11.39 -3.56 -9.30
CA LEU A 94 11.85 -4.35 -10.45
C LEU A 94 12.17 -3.44 -11.64
N GLN A 95 11.34 -2.44 -11.90
CA GLN A 95 11.59 -1.47 -12.96
C GLN A 95 12.87 -0.69 -12.69
N ALA A 96 13.05 -0.13 -11.49
CA ALA A 96 14.26 0.61 -11.12
C ALA A 96 15.52 -0.26 -11.21
N LYS A 97 15.44 -1.54 -10.79
CA LYS A 97 16.54 -2.50 -10.94
C LYS A 97 16.85 -2.78 -12.41
N GLY A 98 15.83 -3.02 -13.23
CA GLY A 98 15.99 -3.28 -14.66
C GLY A 98 16.59 -2.08 -15.40
N GLU A 99 16.16 -0.86 -15.08
CA GLU A 99 16.73 0.37 -15.64
C GLU A 99 18.20 0.54 -15.23
N ALA A 100 18.52 0.36 -13.95
CA ALA A 100 19.89 0.45 -13.46
C ALA A 100 20.82 -0.61 -14.10
N GLU A 101 20.33 -1.84 -14.27
CA GLU A 101 21.06 -2.92 -14.92
C GLU A 101 21.25 -2.64 -16.42
N ALA A 102 20.22 -2.17 -17.12
CA ALA A 102 20.30 -1.78 -18.52
C ALA A 102 21.32 -0.64 -18.74
N ILE A 103 21.34 0.36 -17.84
CA ILE A 103 22.33 1.45 -17.90
C ILE A 103 23.75 0.91 -17.69
N ARG A 104 23.95 0.05 -16.69
CA ARG A 104 25.26 -0.57 -16.43
C ARG A 104 25.74 -1.39 -17.62
N GLU A 105 24.86 -2.17 -18.23
CA GLU A 105 25.22 -3.02 -19.36
C GLU A 105 25.55 -2.17 -20.60
N ARG A 106 24.77 -1.13 -20.88
CA ARG A 106 25.11 -0.16 -21.93
C ARG A 106 26.44 0.54 -21.69
N ALA A 107 26.71 0.97 -20.45
CA ALA A 107 27.97 1.61 -20.10
C ALA A 107 29.15 0.65 -20.27
N ARG A 108 28.98 -0.62 -19.85
CA ARG A 108 29.99 -1.67 -20.02
C ARG A 108 30.29 -1.94 -21.49
N ALA A 109 29.25 -2.18 -22.30
CA ALA A 109 29.40 -2.40 -23.74
C ALA A 109 30.07 -1.21 -24.44
N THR A 110 29.73 0.02 -24.01
CA THR A 110 30.36 1.24 -24.54
C THR A 110 31.84 1.32 -24.17
N ALA A 111 32.18 1.05 -22.91
CA ALA A 111 33.57 1.05 -22.46
C ALA A 111 34.41 -0.02 -23.16
N GLU A 112 33.88 -1.22 -23.34
CA GLU A 112 34.52 -2.31 -24.08
C GLU A 112 34.71 -1.95 -25.55
N GLY A 113 33.69 -1.37 -26.19
CA GLY A 113 33.76 -0.89 -27.57
C GLY A 113 34.83 0.19 -27.75
N ILE A 114 34.90 1.17 -26.84
CA ILE A 114 35.96 2.20 -26.84
C ILE A 114 37.33 1.56 -26.67
N ARG A 115 37.47 0.59 -25.77
CA ARG A 115 38.74 -0.09 -25.55
C ARG A 115 39.20 -0.85 -26.79
N LEU A 116 38.31 -1.61 -27.43
CA LEU A 116 38.57 -2.34 -28.66
C LEU A 116 38.97 -1.39 -29.80
N LEU A 117 38.24 -0.28 -29.94
CA LEU A 117 38.55 0.75 -30.93
C LEU A 117 39.92 1.38 -30.67
N SER A 118 40.22 1.73 -29.42
CA SER A 118 41.52 2.29 -29.01
C SER A 118 42.69 1.35 -29.33
N SER A 119 42.55 0.05 -29.06
CA SER A 119 43.57 -0.93 -29.45
C SER A 119 43.74 -1.03 -30.97
N ALA A 120 42.63 -1.07 -31.72
CA ALA A 120 42.69 -1.18 -33.19
C ALA A 120 43.32 0.07 -33.85
N ILE A 121 43.08 1.26 -33.30
CA ILE A 121 43.69 2.52 -33.74
C ILE A 121 45.19 2.50 -33.47
N SER A 122 45.60 2.11 -32.26
CA SER A 122 47.00 2.07 -31.84
C SER A 122 47.86 1.11 -32.68
N GLU A 123 47.26 0.03 -33.18
CA GLU A 123 47.92 -0.96 -34.05
C GLU A 123 48.09 -0.48 -35.50
N SER A 124 47.31 0.51 -35.95
CA SER A 124 47.29 0.97 -37.35
C SER A 124 48.06 2.29 -37.53
N LYS A 125 49.09 2.29 -38.40
CA LYS A 125 49.95 3.47 -38.71
C LYS A 125 49.22 4.76 -39.16
N ALA A 126 47.94 4.69 -39.51
CA ALA A 126 47.10 5.83 -39.89
C ALA A 126 45.74 5.87 -39.17
N GLY A 127 45.61 5.15 -38.04
CA GLY A 127 44.34 5.00 -37.30
C GLY A 127 43.74 6.34 -36.86
N ASP A 128 44.57 7.25 -36.35
CA ASP A 128 44.12 8.57 -35.87
C ASP A 128 43.43 9.41 -36.95
N LYS A 129 43.94 9.35 -38.18
CA LYS A 129 43.36 10.08 -39.33
C LYS A 129 42.02 9.48 -39.77
N ALA A 130 41.88 8.16 -39.70
CA ALA A 130 40.62 7.47 -40.03
C ALA A 130 39.52 7.77 -38.99
N VAL A 131 39.87 7.86 -37.71
CA VAL A 131 38.95 8.24 -36.63
C VAL A 131 38.47 9.68 -36.80
N ALA A 132 39.39 10.61 -37.06
CA ALA A 132 39.05 12.01 -37.30
C ALA A 132 38.06 12.18 -38.47
N LEU A 133 38.28 11.46 -39.58
CA LEU A 133 37.36 11.45 -40.71
C LEU A 133 35.99 10.88 -40.31
N ARG A 134 35.95 9.78 -39.55
CA ARG A 134 34.70 9.15 -39.11
C ARG A 134 33.88 10.04 -38.17
N VAL A 135 34.54 10.76 -37.26
CA VAL A 135 33.89 11.75 -36.38
C VAL A 135 33.32 12.91 -37.21
N ALA A 136 34.07 13.40 -38.21
CA ALA A 136 33.60 14.44 -39.12
C ALA A 136 32.37 13.98 -39.93
N GLU A 137 32.36 12.74 -40.44
CA GLU A 137 31.20 12.16 -41.13
C GLU A 137 29.97 12.06 -40.20
N GLN A 138 30.16 11.61 -38.96
CA GLN A 138 29.07 11.50 -37.97
C GLN A 138 28.51 12.87 -37.59
N TYR A 139 29.38 13.87 -37.42
CA TYR A 139 28.98 15.26 -37.19
C TYR A 139 28.14 15.76 -38.38
N VAL A 140 28.63 15.66 -39.61
CA VAL A 140 27.88 16.09 -40.80
C VAL A 140 26.54 15.35 -40.94
N ALA A 141 26.50 14.05 -40.63
CA ALA A 141 25.27 13.26 -40.64
C ALA A 141 24.27 13.70 -39.56
N ALA A 142 24.72 13.94 -38.33
CA ALA A 142 23.88 14.46 -37.25
C ALA A 142 23.33 15.85 -37.59
N TRP A 143 24.17 16.70 -38.19
CA TRP A 143 23.77 18.00 -38.70
C TRP A 143 22.74 17.91 -39.80
N LYS A 144 22.85 16.95 -40.73
CA LYS A 144 21.86 16.70 -41.78
C LYS A 144 20.49 16.31 -41.21
N GLU A 145 20.45 15.48 -40.18
CA GLU A 145 19.19 15.07 -39.52
C GLU A 145 18.57 16.21 -38.70
N MET A 146 19.39 17.04 -38.02
CA MET A 146 18.90 18.25 -37.36
C MET A 146 18.34 19.26 -38.37
N ALA A 147 19.06 19.52 -39.48
CA ALA A 147 18.65 20.43 -40.53
C ALA A 147 17.36 20.01 -41.26
N ARG A 148 17.03 18.71 -41.24
CA ARG A 148 15.73 18.21 -41.73
C ARG A 148 14.57 18.48 -40.76
N LYS A 149 14.84 18.58 -39.46
CA LYS A 149 13.82 18.73 -38.41
C LYS A 149 13.65 20.18 -37.92
N SER A 150 14.64 21.06 -38.09
CA SER A 150 14.57 22.48 -37.71
C SER A 150 14.87 23.41 -38.90
N ASN A 151 13.97 24.36 -39.18
CA ASN A 151 14.05 25.28 -40.33
C ASN A 151 14.89 26.56 -40.06
N THR A 152 15.48 26.69 -38.86
CA THR A 152 16.36 27.81 -38.49
C THR A 152 17.59 27.27 -37.78
N ILE A 153 18.76 27.40 -38.42
CA ILE A 153 20.06 27.00 -37.88
C ILE A 153 20.88 28.28 -37.74
N ILE A 154 21.29 28.63 -36.52
CA ILE A 154 22.23 29.72 -36.28
C ILE A 154 23.61 29.10 -36.10
N VAL A 155 24.46 29.29 -37.10
CA VAL A 155 25.87 28.90 -37.06
C VAL A 155 26.65 30.01 -36.34
N PRO A 156 27.31 29.74 -35.21
CA PRO A 156 28.14 30.74 -34.55
C PRO A 156 29.29 31.15 -35.48
N ALA A 157 29.54 32.45 -35.59
CA ALA A 157 30.56 33.01 -36.50
C ALA A 157 31.99 32.54 -36.20
N ASN A 158 32.24 31.97 -35.02
CA ASN A 158 33.53 31.38 -34.63
C ASN A 158 33.32 30.06 -33.86
N PRO A 159 33.58 28.88 -34.47
CA PRO A 159 33.41 27.57 -33.83
C PRO A 159 34.47 27.24 -32.75
N SER A 160 35.45 28.11 -32.53
CA SER A 160 36.55 27.89 -31.59
C SER A 160 36.29 28.36 -30.16
N ASP A 161 35.22 29.12 -29.91
CA ASP A 161 34.92 29.69 -28.58
C ASP A 161 33.64 29.11 -27.99
N ALA A 162 33.80 28.08 -27.15
CA ALA A 162 32.71 27.39 -26.46
C ALA A 162 31.93 28.31 -25.50
N SER A 163 32.55 29.38 -25.00
CA SER A 163 31.95 30.32 -24.03
C SER A 163 30.85 31.17 -24.68
N GLY A 164 31.09 31.63 -25.91
CA GLY A 164 30.12 32.38 -26.73
C GLY A 164 28.91 31.54 -27.14
N MET A 165 29.09 30.23 -27.34
CA MET A 165 28.00 29.30 -27.63
C MET A 165 27.05 29.14 -26.45
N VAL A 166 27.60 29.01 -25.23
CA VAL A 166 26.79 28.88 -24.00
C VAL A 166 26.03 30.17 -23.71
N ALA A 167 26.64 31.34 -23.90
CA ALA A 167 25.96 32.63 -23.71
C ALA A 167 24.80 32.84 -24.69
N THR A 168 24.98 32.42 -25.95
CA THR A 168 23.92 32.47 -26.97
C THR A 168 22.77 31.51 -26.64
N ALA A 169 23.10 30.30 -26.19
CA ALA A 169 22.11 29.31 -25.76
C ALA A 169 21.32 29.77 -24.52
N MET A 170 21.98 30.37 -23.51
CA MET A 170 21.35 30.91 -22.31
C MET A 170 20.45 32.11 -22.61
N SER A 171 20.81 32.94 -23.60
CA SER A 171 19.97 34.06 -24.04
C SER A 171 18.69 33.57 -24.71
N ILE A 172 18.77 32.51 -25.52
CA ILE A 172 17.61 31.85 -26.12
C ILE A 172 16.73 31.22 -25.04
N PHE A 173 17.31 30.55 -24.04
CA PHE A 173 16.56 30.02 -22.90
C PHE A 173 15.82 31.11 -22.13
N LYS A 174 16.45 32.26 -21.90
CA LYS A 174 15.83 33.41 -21.23
C LYS A 174 14.70 34.03 -22.05
N GLN A 175 14.84 34.08 -23.38
CA GLN A 175 13.83 34.62 -24.28
C GLN A 175 12.67 33.65 -24.54
N VAL A 176 12.91 32.35 -24.45
CA VAL A 176 11.87 31.30 -24.50
C VAL A 176 11.20 31.10 -23.12
N GLY A 177 11.92 31.33 -22.02
CA GLY A 177 11.43 31.19 -20.65
C GLY A 177 10.70 32.41 -20.06
N GLY A 178 10.74 33.58 -20.73
CA GLY A 178 10.13 34.82 -20.27
C GLY A 178 8.63 34.99 -20.57
N GLY A 179 7.93 33.91 -20.93
CA GLY A 179 6.53 33.93 -21.36
C GLY A 179 5.54 33.28 -20.38
N ILE A 180 5.65 33.57 -19.08
CA ILE A 180 4.58 33.29 -18.11
C ILE A 180 4.46 34.50 -17.16
N GLU A 181 3.63 35.48 -17.53
CA GLU A 181 3.15 36.52 -16.60
C GLU A 181 1.68 36.28 -16.26
N SER A 182 1.45 36.16 -14.94
CA SER A 182 0.36 36.74 -14.16
C SER A 182 -1.07 36.68 -14.73
N TYR A 183 -1.87 35.80 -14.14
CA TYR A 183 -3.33 35.96 -14.05
C TYR A 183 -3.81 35.68 -12.63
N GLY A 184 -4.41 36.69 -11.99
CA GLY A 184 -5.46 36.51 -10.98
C GLY A 184 -5.08 36.74 -9.51
N SER A 185 -4.86 38.00 -9.10
CA SER A 185 -5.11 38.43 -7.72
C SER A 185 -6.17 39.51 -7.69
N SER A 186 -7.40 39.15 -7.32
CA SER A 186 -8.36 40.07 -6.72
C SER A 186 -9.15 39.32 -5.66
N ASP A 187 -9.25 39.96 -4.50
CA ASP A 187 -10.13 39.69 -3.36
C ASP A 187 -9.66 38.66 -2.33
N ILE A 188 -8.91 39.13 -1.31
CA ILE A 188 -9.27 39.03 0.13
C ILE A 188 -8.62 40.22 0.91
N PRO A 189 -9.31 40.93 1.81
CA PRO A 189 -8.82 42.17 2.44
C PRO A 189 -7.74 41.94 3.51
N SER A 190 -6.83 42.91 3.60
CA SER A 190 -5.74 43.00 4.58
C SER A 190 -6.27 43.18 6.01
N ALA A 191 -5.80 42.35 6.95
CA ALA A 191 -6.03 42.52 8.39
C ALA A 191 -4.69 42.79 9.12
N ASP A 192 -4.68 43.97 9.72
CA ASP A 192 -3.68 44.64 10.55
C ASP A 192 -3.07 43.72 11.64
N GLY A 193 -1.76 43.47 11.56
CA GLY A 193 -1.02 42.67 12.52
C GLY A 193 -0.52 43.50 13.70
N ARG A 194 -1.36 43.67 14.74
CA ARG A 194 -0.94 44.21 16.03
C ARG A 194 -0.43 43.10 16.95
N ASN A 195 0.84 43.24 17.33
CA ASN A 195 1.49 42.95 18.61
C ASN A 195 0.71 42.10 19.64
N ALA A 196 1.25 40.92 19.99
CA ALA A 196 0.93 40.23 21.24
C ALA A 196 2.20 39.58 21.83
N SER A 197 2.57 40.04 23.02
CA SER A 197 3.64 39.50 23.86
C SER A 197 3.35 38.08 24.36
N PRO A 198 4.38 37.26 24.69
CA PRO A 198 4.20 35.98 25.35
C PRO A 198 4.22 36.12 26.88
N GLY A 199 3.21 35.55 27.54
CA GLY A 199 3.19 35.30 28.98
C GLY A 199 1.79 34.96 29.47
N ASP A 200 1.52 33.69 29.76
CA ASP A 200 1.19 33.29 31.13
C ASP A 200 0.92 31.78 31.30
N ALA A 201 1.28 31.35 32.51
CA ALA A 201 1.28 30.03 33.10
C ALA A 201 -0.05 29.25 33.04
N MET A 202 0.07 27.91 33.08
CA MET A 202 -0.94 27.01 33.64
C MET A 202 -0.25 25.95 34.52
N PRO A 203 -0.93 25.43 35.56
CA PRO A 203 -0.30 24.95 36.80
C PRO A 203 -0.08 23.44 36.86
N SER A 204 0.83 23.02 37.75
CA SER A 204 1.05 21.62 38.14
C SER A 204 0.75 21.44 39.64
N GLU A 205 -0.23 20.60 39.97
CA GLU A 205 -0.43 19.97 41.28
C GLU A 205 -0.85 18.50 41.04
N THR A 206 0.04 17.56 41.39
CA THR A 206 -0.07 16.54 42.47
C THR A 206 -1.01 15.37 42.12
N ASP A 207 -0.73 14.10 42.41
CA ASP A 207 -0.28 13.54 43.67
C ASP A 207 0.12 12.04 43.54
N ASP A 208 1.08 11.65 44.36
CA ASP A 208 1.40 10.38 45.04
C ASP A 208 1.25 8.96 44.43
N GLY A 209 2.28 8.14 44.70
CA GLY A 209 2.26 6.68 44.51
C GLY A 209 3.60 5.95 44.75
N ASP A 210 4.10 5.99 45.99
CA ASP A 210 4.76 4.91 46.74
C ASP A 210 5.74 3.93 46.04
N SER A 211 7.02 3.96 46.49
CA SER A 211 7.82 2.76 46.80
C SER A 211 9.15 3.18 47.43
N ALA A 212 9.18 3.13 48.75
CA ALA A 212 10.39 3.21 49.54
C ALA A 212 11.13 1.85 49.59
N GLU A 213 12.39 1.95 49.99
CA GLU A 213 13.17 0.96 50.76
C GLU A 213 14.34 0.20 50.11
N GLN A 214 15.53 0.67 50.56
CA GLN A 214 16.64 -0.06 51.16
C GLN A 214 17.58 -0.83 50.20
N ARG A 215 18.80 -0.32 49.96
CA ARG A 215 20.03 -0.32 50.79
C ARG A 215 20.67 -1.70 50.99
N SER A 216 21.95 -1.74 50.60
CA SER A 216 23.03 -2.66 51.06
C SER A 216 22.82 -4.14 50.69
N SER A 217 23.80 -4.96 50.34
CA SER A 217 25.21 -5.03 50.66
C SER A 217 25.88 -6.05 49.74
N SER A 218 27.19 -5.90 49.53
CA SER A 218 28.22 -6.95 49.51
C SER A 218 27.88 -8.35 48.95
N SER A 219 28.46 -8.70 47.79
CA SER A 219 29.53 -9.71 47.62
C SER A 219 29.77 -10.01 46.15
#